data_AF-A0A3P7IHX3-F1
#
_entry.id   AF-A0A3P7IHX3-F1
#
_cell.length_a   1.000
_cell.length_b   1.000
_cell.length_c   1.000
_cell.angle_alpha   90.00
_cell.angle_beta   90.00
_cell.angle_gamma   90.00
#
_symmetry.space_group_name_H-M   'P 1'
#
loop_
_entity.id
_entity.type
_entity.pdbx_description
1 polymer ?
#
loop_
_entity_poly.entity_id
_entity_poly.type
_entity_poly.pdbx_seq_one_letter_code
_entity_poly.pdbx_strand_id
1 'polypeptide(L)'
;MNKKSAMTYSRQEKVVTQPQSAKISVTTTTSTQEIPFRRRLPKAAKRVQVKVFVEETLKKGVRGLVAEFKSMKRVNDFTKMTEFLAQTPQGRNRYKDVGCLDNDRVVLRIGPVSYIHANYVSTPMSSKRFICTQVGFLFV
;
A
#
# COMPACT_ATOMS: atom_id res chain seq x y z
N MET A 1 -40.49 -12.31 -28.63
CA MET A 1 -39.67 -13.30 -27.89
C MET A 1 -38.19 -12.96 -28.05
N ASN A 2 -37.57 -12.28 -27.08
CA ASN A 2 -36.13 -11.99 -27.11
C ASN A 2 -35.38 -12.94 -26.16
N LYS A 3 -34.53 -13.79 -26.74
CA LYS A 3 -33.64 -14.69 -26.01
C LYS A 3 -32.47 -13.86 -25.43
N LYS A 4 -32.41 -13.71 -24.11
CA LYS A 4 -31.23 -13.23 -23.39
C LYS A 4 -30.24 -14.40 -23.27
N SER A 5 -29.09 -14.30 -23.94
CA SER A 5 -28.00 -15.27 -23.77
C SER A 5 -27.17 -14.87 -22.55
N ALA A 6 -27.13 -15.74 -21.54
CA ALA A 6 -26.31 -15.60 -20.37
C ALA A 6 -24.88 -16.06 -20.70
N MET A 7 -23.91 -15.16 -20.61
CA MET A 7 -22.48 -15.49 -20.66
C MET A 7 -22.05 -15.99 -19.28
N THR A 8 -22.05 -17.30 -19.11
CA THR A 8 -21.44 -18.02 -18.00
C THR A 8 -19.91 -17.98 -18.14
N TYR A 9 -19.21 -17.31 -17.23
CA TYR A 9 -17.75 -17.35 -17.16
C TYR A 9 -17.34 -18.46 -16.18
N SER A 10 -16.75 -19.52 -16.69
CA SER A 10 -16.28 -20.67 -15.93
C SER A 10 -14.99 -20.34 -15.16
N ARG A 11 -15.06 -20.52 -13.84
CA ARG A 11 -13.96 -20.40 -12.86
C ARG A 11 -12.98 -21.57 -13.05
N GLN A 12 -11.77 -21.30 -13.52
CA GLN A 12 -10.66 -22.25 -13.43
C GLN A 12 -9.86 -21.98 -12.15
N GLU A 13 -9.95 -22.88 -11.18
CA GLU A 13 -9.09 -22.87 -10.00
C GLU A 13 -7.71 -23.41 -10.37
N LYS A 14 -6.72 -22.51 -10.50
CA LYS A 14 -5.31 -22.92 -10.47
C LYS A 14 -4.84 -22.94 -9.02
N VAL A 15 -4.69 -24.14 -8.48
CA VAL A 15 -3.90 -24.41 -7.27
C VAL A 15 -2.45 -24.04 -7.58
N VAL A 16 -1.98 -22.90 -7.07
CA VAL A 16 -0.59 -22.46 -7.19
C VAL A 16 0.10 -22.71 -5.86
N THR A 17 0.94 -23.74 -5.84
CA THR A 17 1.89 -24.03 -4.78
C THR A 17 2.87 -22.86 -4.65
N GLN A 18 2.93 -22.26 -3.47
CA GLN A 18 3.78 -21.12 -3.14
C GLN A 18 5.27 -21.50 -3.27
N PRO A 19 6.12 -20.75 -4.01
CA PRO A 19 7.55 -20.82 -3.79
C PRO A 19 7.88 -20.07 -2.50
N GLN A 20 8.53 -20.78 -1.58
CA GLN A 20 8.95 -20.29 -0.28
C GLN A 20 9.81 -19.02 -0.44
N SER A 21 9.28 -17.90 0.03
CA SER A 21 10.02 -16.67 0.19
C SER A 21 11.21 -16.89 1.10
N ALA A 22 12.41 -16.53 0.62
CA ALA A 22 13.60 -16.40 1.45
C ALA A 22 13.27 -15.56 2.69
N LYS A 23 13.45 -16.18 3.87
CA LYS A 23 13.15 -15.59 5.16
C LYS A 23 14.07 -14.40 5.39
N ILE A 24 13.55 -13.19 5.18
CA ILE A 24 14.07 -12.01 5.87
C ILE A 24 13.26 -11.96 7.17
N SER A 25 13.88 -12.45 8.25
CA SER A 25 13.32 -12.42 9.60
C SER A 25 13.11 -10.96 10.02
N VAL A 26 11.89 -10.47 9.88
CA VAL A 26 11.46 -9.22 10.53
C VAL A 26 10.87 -9.62 11.87
N THR A 27 11.73 -9.65 12.88
CA THR A 27 11.31 -9.85 14.27
C THR A 27 10.52 -8.62 14.71
N THR A 28 9.22 -8.82 14.91
CA THR A 28 8.34 -7.88 15.61
C THR A 28 8.77 -7.82 17.08
N THR A 29 9.39 -6.72 17.48
CA THR A 29 9.51 -6.36 18.90
C THR A 29 8.98 -4.93 19.07
N THR A 30 7.81 -4.83 19.69
CA THR A 30 7.27 -3.61 20.29
C THR A 30 8.28 -3.03 21.27
N SER A 31 8.97 -1.96 20.88
CA SER A 31 9.63 -1.04 21.81
C SER A 31 9.91 0.28 21.08
N THR A 32 9.40 1.37 21.65
CA THR A 32 9.72 2.75 21.27
C THR A 32 11.21 2.99 21.50
N GLN A 33 12.04 2.68 20.53
CA GLN A 33 13.43 3.13 20.49
C GLN A 33 13.62 4.04 19.29
N GLU A 34 13.91 5.31 19.56
CA GLU A 34 14.30 6.27 18.55
C GLU A 34 15.54 5.74 17.83
N ILE A 35 15.41 5.52 16.52
CA ILE A 35 16.52 5.06 15.68
C ILE A 35 17.59 6.17 15.73
N PRO A 36 18.85 5.85 16.12
CA PRO A 36 19.88 6.85 16.28
C PRO A 36 20.08 7.61 14.97
N PHE A 37 20.22 8.93 15.07
CA PHE A 37 20.43 9.85 13.95
C PHE A 37 21.51 9.29 13.02
N ARG A 38 21.08 8.72 11.89
CA ARG A 38 21.94 7.99 10.98
C ARG A 38 23.03 8.93 10.49
N ARG A 39 24.28 8.68 10.90
CA ARG A 39 25.44 9.42 10.40
C ARG A 39 25.37 9.47 8.87
N ARG A 40 25.41 10.67 8.29
CA ARG A 40 25.36 10.85 6.84
C ARG A 40 26.53 10.07 6.24
N LEU A 41 26.22 9.06 5.42
CA LEU A 41 27.24 8.32 4.68
C LEU A 41 28.07 9.31 3.82
N PRO A 42 29.40 9.13 3.77
CA PRO A 42 30.25 9.89 2.86
C PRO A 42 29.76 9.81 1.42
N LYS A 43 29.95 10.88 0.64
CA LYS A 43 29.48 10.94 -0.76
C LYS A 43 29.98 9.76 -1.61
N ALA A 44 31.21 9.31 -1.41
CA ALA A 44 31.80 8.17 -2.12
C ALA A 44 31.05 6.86 -1.84
N ALA A 45 30.75 6.56 -0.57
CA ALA A 45 30.01 5.35 -0.19
C ALA A 45 28.58 5.34 -0.76
N LYS A 46 27.92 6.50 -0.82
CA LYS A 46 26.60 6.63 -1.48
C LYS A 46 26.69 6.33 -2.98
N ARG A 47 27.72 6.82 -3.67
CA ARG A 47 27.92 6.57 -5.11
C ARG A 47 28.06 5.10 -5.43
N VAL A 48 28.77 4.33 -4.60
CA VAL A 48 28.94 2.88 -4.79
C VAL A 48 27.59 2.15 -4.72
N GLN A 49 26.76 2.45 -3.71
CA GLN A 49 25.44 1.82 -3.58
C GLN A 49 24.49 2.22 -4.71
N VAL A 50 24.49 3.50 -5.08
CA VAL A 50 23.64 4.01 -6.18
C VAL A 50 24.07 3.42 -7.51
N LYS A 51 25.37 3.22 -7.74
CA LYS A 51 25.88 2.63 -8.99
C LYS A 51 25.28 1.25 -9.25
N VAL A 52 25.27 0.36 -8.25
CA VAL A 52 24.66 -0.98 -8.37
C VAL A 52 23.18 -0.89 -8.72
N PHE A 53 22.43 0.00 -8.04
CA PHE A 53 21.02 0.21 -8.34
C PHE A 53 20.79 0.70 -9.78
N VAL A 54 21.61 1.65 -10.26
CA VAL A 54 21.51 2.17 -11.63
C VAL A 54 21.81 1.08 -12.64
N GLU A 55 22.88 0.32 -12.46
CA GLU A 55 23.28 -0.76 -13.37
C GLU A 55 22.20 -1.85 -13.46
N GLU A 56 21.66 -2.31 -12.32
CA GLU A 56 20.59 -3.30 -12.29
C GLU A 56 19.27 -2.77 -12.88
N THR A 57 18.95 -1.49 -12.66
CA THR A 57 17.75 -0.86 -13.24
C THR A 57 17.86 -0.76 -14.76
N LEU A 58 19.02 -0.36 -15.28
CA LEU A 58 19.29 -0.30 -16.72
C LEU A 58 19.26 -1.69 -17.36
N LYS A 59 19.89 -2.68 -16.72
CA LYS A 59 19.89 -4.08 -17.16
C LYS A 59 18.48 -4.68 -17.20
N LYS A 60 17.65 -4.39 -16.20
CA LYS A 60 16.25 -4.85 -16.14
C LYS A 60 15.40 -4.20 -17.25
N GLY A 61 15.67 -2.93 -17.55
CA GLY A 61 14.99 -2.16 -18.58
C GLY A 61 13.50 -1.93 -18.31
N VAL A 62 12.85 -1.15 -19.19
CA VAL A 62 11.44 -0.74 -19.01
C VAL A 62 10.50 -1.96 -18.93
N ARG A 63 10.70 -2.96 -19.80
CA ARG A 63 9.85 -4.15 -19.83
C ARG A 63 9.92 -4.94 -18.53
N GLY A 64 11.12 -5.10 -17.96
CA GLY A 64 11.32 -5.78 -16.69
C GLY A 64 10.70 -5.03 -15.51
N LEU A 65 10.86 -3.70 -15.49
CA LEU A 65 10.24 -2.84 -14.47
C LEU A 65 8.71 -2.91 -14.53
N VAL A 66 8.11 -2.93 -15.73
CA VAL A 66 6.67 -3.10 -15.90
C VAL A 66 6.20 -4.45 -15.40
N ALA A 67 6.95 -5.53 -15.66
CA ALA A 67 6.61 -6.87 -15.18
C ALA A 67 6.65 -6.95 -13.65
N GLU A 68 7.68 -6.37 -13.03
CA GLU A 68 7.82 -6.28 -11.57
C GLU A 68 6.70 -5.45 -10.94
N PHE A 69 6.36 -4.29 -11.53
CA PHE A 69 5.24 -3.50 -11.05
C PHE A 69 3.91 -4.25 -11.11
N LYS A 70 3.68 -4.99 -12.21
CA LYS A 70 2.47 -5.80 -12.37
C LYS A 70 2.40 -6.94 -11.38
N SER A 71 3.52 -7.58 -11.03
CA SER A 71 3.55 -8.65 -10.02
C SER A 71 3.34 -8.12 -8.60
N MET A 72 3.70 -6.87 -8.33
CA MET A 72 3.42 -6.19 -7.05
C MET A 72 1.96 -5.75 -6.87
N LYS A 73 1.13 -5.80 -7.92
CA LYS A 73 -0.26 -5.32 -7.86
C LYS A 73 -1.04 -6.10 -6.81
N ARG A 74 -1.43 -5.40 -5.75
CA ARG A 74 -2.29 -5.95 -4.70
C ARG A 74 -3.75 -5.75 -5.11
N VAL A 75 -4.56 -6.78 -4.88
CA VAL A 75 -6.02 -6.63 -4.93
C VAL A 75 -6.48 -6.03 -3.61
N ASN A 76 -7.55 -5.22 -3.66
CA ASN A 76 -8.16 -4.67 -2.47
C ASN A 76 -8.77 -5.81 -1.67
N ASP A 77 -8.22 -6.05 -0.48
CA ASP A 77 -8.74 -7.00 0.49
C ASP A 77 -9.76 -6.30 1.38
N PHE A 78 -11.03 -6.43 1.02
CA PHE A 78 -12.14 -5.75 1.71
C PHE A 78 -12.26 -6.11 3.19
N THR A 79 -11.67 -7.24 3.63
CA THR A 79 -11.65 -7.63 5.05
C THR A 79 -10.79 -6.71 5.92
N LYS A 80 -9.92 -5.90 5.30
CA LYS A 80 -8.99 -4.98 5.98
C LYS A 80 -9.41 -3.50 5.89
N MET A 81 -10.62 -3.23 5.42
CA MET A 81 -11.13 -1.87 5.16
C MET A 81 -12.61 -1.76 5.53
N THR A 82 -12.98 -2.34 6.67
CA THR A 82 -14.35 -2.40 7.19
C THR A 82 -14.91 -1.00 7.44
N GLU A 83 -14.11 -0.08 8.00
CA GLU A 83 -14.55 1.29 8.25
C GLU A 83 -14.75 2.05 6.93
N PHE A 84 -13.86 1.85 5.94
CA PHE A 84 -14.04 2.41 4.60
C PHE A 84 -15.37 1.99 3.97
N LEU A 85 -15.74 0.72 4.07
CA LEU A 85 -17.02 0.23 3.55
C LEU A 85 -18.21 0.82 4.31
N ALA A 86 -18.16 0.90 5.64
CA ALA A 86 -19.22 1.48 6.46
C ALA A 86 -19.47 2.97 6.13
N GLN A 87 -18.43 3.71 5.76
CA GLN A 87 -18.49 5.15 5.48
C GLN A 87 -18.76 5.48 4.00
N THR A 88 -18.73 4.47 3.13
CA THR A 88 -19.02 4.64 1.69
C THR A 88 -20.46 5.13 1.43
N PRO A 89 -21.52 4.58 2.06
CA PRO A 89 -22.88 5.11 1.94
C PRO A 89 -23.04 6.53 2.48
N GLN A 90 -22.15 6.96 3.39
CA GLN A 90 -22.17 8.30 3.99
C GLN A 90 -21.50 9.37 3.12
N GLY A 91 -21.03 9.02 1.92
CA GLY A 91 -20.40 9.95 0.99
C GLY A 91 -19.03 10.49 1.44
N ARG A 92 -18.38 9.85 2.41
CA ARG A 92 -17.10 10.31 2.97
C ARG A 92 -15.87 9.90 2.14
N ASN A 93 -16.06 9.00 1.18
CA ASN A 93 -15.02 8.49 0.29
C ASN A 93 -15.20 9.10 -1.11
N ARG A 94 -14.14 9.69 -1.66
CA ARG A 94 -14.19 10.27 -3.01
C ARG A 94 -14.27 9.19 -4.09
N TYR A 95 -13.59 8.07 -3.90
CA TYR A 95 -13.49 6.97 -4.87
C TYR A 95 -13.79 5.64 -4.18
N LYS A 96 -14.59 4.78 -4.83
CA LYS A 96 -15.01 3.47 -4.29
C LYS A 96 -13.94 2.39 -4.46
N ASP A 97 -13.05 2.58 -5.42
CA ASP A 97 -11.95 1.67 -5.78
C ASP A 97 -10.62 2.02 -5.08
N VAL A 98 -10.58 3.13 -4.34
CA VAL A 98 -9.44 3.54 -3.51
C VAL A 98 -9.78 3.31 -2.03
N GLY A 99 -9.42 2.14 -1.51
CA GLY A 99 -9.69 1.76 -0.12
C GLY A 99 -8.87 2.54 0.91
N CYS A 100 -9.35 2.57 2.16
CA CYS A 100 -8.64 3.05 3.34
C CYS A 100 -8.50 1.89 4.32
N LEU A 101 -7.26 1.52 4.66
CA LEU A 101 -6.98 0.33 5.48
C LEU A 101 -7.24 0.60 6.96
N ASP A 102 -7.90 -0.32 7.66
CA ASP A 102 -8.26 -0.17 9.07
C ASP A 102 -7.03 -0.08 9.98
N ASN A 103 -6.02 -0.92 9.75
CA ASN A 103 -4.83 -1.01 10.61
C ASN A 103 -4.04 0.29 10.71
N ASP A 104 -3.95 1.02 9.61
CA ASP A 104 -3.15 2.24 9.51
C ASP A 104 -4.03 3.50 9.41
N ARG A 105 -5.35 3.41 9.60
CA ARG A 105 -6.23 4.58 9.43
C ARG A 105 -5.95 5.64 10.49
N VAL A 106 -6.11 6.90 10.09
CA VAL A 106 -6.17 8.01 11.04
C VAL A 106 -7.56 8.02 11.69
N VAL A 107 -7.59 7.94 13.02
CA VAL A 107 -8.84 8.00 13.81
C VAL A 107 -8.99 9.40 14.38
N LEU A 108 -10.04 10.11 13.97
CA LEU A 108 -10.38 11.40 14.55
C LEU A 108 -10.99 11.20 15.94
N ARG A 109 -10.58 12.04 16.90
CA ARG A 109 -11.14 12.08 18.25
C ARG A 109 -11.93 13.36 18.51
N ILE A 110 -12.15 14.15 17.46
CA ILE A 110 -12.79 15.47 17.52
C ILE A 110 -14.09 15.36 16.73
N GLY A 111 -15.21 15.71 17.38
CA GLY A 111 -16.53 15.67 16.78
C GLY A 111 -17.18 14.29 16.75
N PRO A 112 -18.36 14.18 16.11
CA PRO A 112 -19.22 12.99 16.19
C PRO A 112 -18.76 11.83 15.30
N VAL A 113 -17.83 12.06 14.37
CA VAL A 113 -17.37 11.02 13.44
C VAL A 113 -15.87 10.86 13.48
N SER A 114 -15.45 9.62 13.77
CA SER A 114 -14.04 9.25 13.95
C SER A 114 -13.31 8.92 12.64
N TYR A 115 -14.02 9.02 11.50
CA TYR A 115 -13.52 8.62 10.19
C TYR A 115 -13.08 9.79 9.32
N ILE A 116 -11.87 9.65 8.78
CA ILE A 116 -11.34 10.40 7.64
C ILE A 116 -10.65 9.39 6.70
N HIS A 117 -10.75 9.59 5.39
CA HIS A 117 -10.07 8.75 4.39
C HIS A 117 -8.58 9.12 4.34
N ALA A 118 -7.85 8.63 5.34
CA ALA A 118 -6.42 8.86 5.49
C ALA A 118 -5.73 7.68 6.20
N ASN A 119 -4.52 7.36 5.76
CA ASN A 119 -3.68 6.34 6.37
C ASN A 119 -2.31 6.91 6.78
N TYR A 120 -1.78 6.41 7.88
CA TYR A 120 -0.37 6.60 8.22
C TYR A 120 0.50 5.81 7.25
N VAL A 121 1.52 6.46 6.71
CA VAL A 121 2.53 5.82 5.86
C VAL A 121 3.85 5.81 6.59
N SER A 122 4.37 4.61 6.77
CA SER A 122 5.64 4.37 7.44
C SER A 122 6.82 4.70 6.54
N THR A 123 7.92 5.04 7.20
CA THR A 123 9.25 5.09 6.61
C THR A 123 10.13 4.15 7.43
N PRO A 124 11.30 3.75 6.92
CA PRO A 124 12.26 2.99 7.74
C PRO A 124 12.65 3.67 9.05
N MET A 125 12.41 4.98 9.18
CA MET A 125 12.74 5.77 10.36
C MET A 125 11.58 5.96 11.35
N SER A 126 10.34 5.81 10.90
CA SER A 126 9.15 6.04 11.73
C SER A 126 7.92 5.41 11.10
N SER A 127 7.15 4.68 11.91
CA SER A 127 5.93 3.99 11.49
C SER A 127 4.78 4.93 11.10
N LYS A 128 4.80 6.19 11.57
CA LYS A 128 3.73 7.18 11.34
C LYS A 128 4.28 8.52 10.85
N ARG A 129 5.24 8.48 9.93
CA ARG A 129 5.93 9.69 9.45
C ARG A 129 5.03 10.61 8.63
N PHE A 130 4.19 10.02 7.78
CA PHE A 130 3.33 10.76 6.87
C PHE A 130 1.87 10.34 7.05
N ILE A 131 0.97 11.26 6.75
CA ILE A 131 -0.45 10.97 6.55
C ILE A 131 -0.73 11.16 5.06
N CYS A 132 -1.14 10.09 4.40
CA CYS A 132 -1.65 10.15 3.03
C CYS A 132 -3.18 10.16 3.12
N THR A 133 -3.81 11.21 2.58
CA THR A 133 -5.25 11.42 2.63
C THR A 133 -5.76 11.73 1.23
N GLN A 134 -7.02 11.40 0.96
CA GLN A 134 -7.71 11.97 -0.21
C GLN A 134 -7.78 13.50 -0.07
N VAL A 135 -7.85 14.23 -1.19
CA VAL A 135 -8.02 15.69 -1.14
C VAL A 135 -9.40 16.02 -0.59
N GLY A 136 -9.44 16.87 0.44
CA GLY A 136 -10.67 17.35 1.04
C GLY A 136 -11.48 18.17 0.03
N PHE A 137 -12.80 18.01 0.05
CA PHE A 137 -13.67 19.03 -0.53
C PHE A 137 -13.71 20.18 0.46
N LEU A 138 -12.90 21.21 0.21
CA LEU A 138 -13.18 22.53 0.76
C LEU A 138 -14.36 23.07 -0.06
N PHE A 139 -15.55 23.06 0.52
CA PHE A 139 -16.59 23.98 0.06
C PHE A 139 -16.08 25.37 0.42
N VAL A 140 -15.51 26.06 -0.56
CA VAL A 140 -15.44 27.53 -0.55
C VAL A 140 -16.83 28.05 -0.87
#